data_AF-T1IFN2-F1
#
_entry.id   AF-T1IFN2-F1
#
_cell.length_a   1.000
_cell.length_b   1.000
_cell.length_c   1.000
_cell.angle_alpha   90.00
_cell.angle_beta   90.00
_cell.angle_gamma   90.00
#
_symmetry.space_group_name_H-M   'P 1'
#
loop_
_entity.id
_entity.type
_entity.pdbx_description
1 polymer ?
#
loop_
_entity_poly.entity_id
_entity_poly.type
_entity_poly.pdbx_seq_one_letter_code
_entity_poly.pdbx_strand_id
1 'polypeptide(L)'
;MGKFAIPTYQPLTVPHIDDNIPDLNLLHNSIIPEVFDRGNLTLSDLEWLDQILLNKQTMEVSIPVNNTNQIFTISTNPGTSTYQNCTDLPGKCTHLVSCILPEFILSLPEFLRYFCPIPGNFVGVCCPSENHHIW
;
A
#
# COMPACT_ATOMS: atom_id res chain seq x y z
N MET A 1 54.56 -16.78 17.19
CA MET A 1 54.25 -16.06 15.93
C MET A 1 53.27 -16.92 15.13
N GLY A 2 51.96 -16.64 15.18
CA GLY A 2 50.94 -17.45 14.49
C GLY A 2 50.54 -16.81 13.16
N LYS A 3 50.72 -17.52 12.05
CA LYS A 3 50.33 -17.06 10.71
C LYS A 3 48.85 -17.41 10.46
N PHE A 4 48.02 -16.39 10.22
CA PHE A 4 46.66 -16.58 9.72
C PHE A 4 46.73 -16.97 8.24
N ALA A 5 46.22 -18.16 7.90
CA ALA A 5 46.00 -18.56 6.52
C ALA A 5 44.65 -18.00 6.05
N ILE A 6 44.64 -17.28 4.93
CA ILE A 6 43.42 -16.76 4.29
C ILE A 6 42.91 -17.86 3.34
N PRO A 7 41.66 -18.33 3.45
CA PRO A 7 41.14 -19.31 2.52
C PRO A 7 40.96 -18.67 1.13
N THR A 8 41.52 -19.31 0.11
CA THR A 8 41.40 -18.93 -1.30
C THR A 8 40.05 -19.41 -1.82
N TYR A 9 39.20 -18.50 -2.29
CA TYR A 9 37.92 -18.85 -2.91
C TYR A 9 38.15 -19.31 -4.35
N GLN A 10 37.65 -20.50 -4.70
CA GLN A 10 37.57 -20.99 -6.08
C GLN A 10 36.22 -20.57 -6.69
N PRO A 11 36.18 -20.11 -7.96
CA PRO A 11 34.92 -19.79 -8.62
C PRO A 11 34.13 -21.06 -8.98
N LEU A 12 32.83 -21.05 -8.68
CA LEU A 12 31.89 -22.11 -9.04
C LEU A 12 31.66 -22.12 -10.56
N THR A 13 31.98 -23.24 -11.21
CA THR A 13 31.62 -23.51 -12.61
C THR A 13 30.12 -23.82 -12.70
N VAL A 14 29.38 -22.97 -13.40
CA VAL A 14 27.97 -23.21 -13.76
C VAL A 14 27.87 -24.20 -14.92
N PRO A 15 26.96 -25.19 -14.86
CA PRO A 15 26.74 -26.12 -15.97
C PRO A 15 26.07 -25.44 -17.17
N HIS A 16 26.51 -25.86 -18.36
CA HIS A 16 26.01 -25.43 -19.68
C HIS A 16 24.60 -25.99 -19.90
N ILE A 17 23.62 -25.13 -20.14
CA ILE A 17 22.25 -25.53 -20.47
C ILE A 17 22.12 -25.49 -22.00
N ASP A 18 21.76 -26.64 -22.58
CA ASP A 18 21.62 -26.89 -24.01
C ASP A 18 20.47 -26.06 -24.62
N ASP A 19 20.78 -25.39 -25.73
CA ASP A 19 19.90 -24.49 -26.48
C ASP A 19 18.83 -25.31 -27.24
N ASN A 20 17.60 -25.30 -26.74
CA ASN A 20 16.42 -25.67 -27.51
C ASN A 20 15.25 -24.76 -27.14
N ILE A 21 15.34 -23.50 -27.57
CA ILE A 21 14.24 -22.53 -27.49
C ILE A 21 13.42 -22.61 -28.80
N PRO A 22 12.16 -23.05 -28.77
CA PRO A 22 11.27 -22.88 -29.92
C PRO A 22 10.80 -21.42 -30.02
N ASP A 23 11.15 -20.82 -31.17
CA ASP A 23 10.66 -19.61 -31.85
C ASP A 23 10.07 -18.43 -31.04
N LEU A 24 10.84 -17.34 -31.05
CA LEU A 24 10.70 -16.07 -30.33
C LEU A 24 9.70 -15.07 -30.93
N ASN A 25 8.58 -15.49 -31.57
CA ASN A 25 7.77 -14.52 -32.33
C ASN A 25 6.25 -14.49 -32.13
N LEU A 26 5.66 -15.07 -31.07
CA LEU A 26 4.20 -14.93 -30.84
C LEU A 26 3.73 -14.85 -29.38
N LEU A 27 4.35 -14.06 -28.49
CA LEU A 27 3.65 -13.42 -27.34
C LEU A 27 4.51 -12.35 -26.63
N HIS A 28 5.02 -11.37 -27.37
CA HIS A 28 5.34 -10.08 -26.75
C HIS A 28 4.00 -9.37 -26.50
N ASN A 29 3.49 -9.39 -25.25
CA ASN A 29 2.63 -8.33 -24.64
C ASN A 29 1.91 -8.73 -23.32
N SER A 30 2.58 -9.33 -22.33
CA SER A 30 1.99 -9.41 -20.97
C SER A 30 3.05 -9.25 -19.88
N ILE A 31 3.69 -8.09 -19.87
CA ILE A 31 4.35 -7.53 -18.68
C ILE A 31 3.39 -6.48 -18.13
N ILE A 32 2.44 -6.90 -17.30
CA ILE A 32 1.79 -6.10 -16.25
C ILE A 32 1.46 -7.11 -15.15
N PRO A 33 1.92 -6.97 -13.89
CA PRO A 33 1.34 -7.75 -12.80
C PRO A 33 -0.17 -7.53 -12.82
N GLU A 34 -0.89 -8.63 -12.94
CA GLU A 34 -2.30 -8.74 -13.23
C GLU A 34 -3.11 -7.55 -12.71
N VAL A 35 -3.76 -6.85 -13.66
CA VAL A 35 -4.97 -6.05 -13.51
C VAL A 35 -5.45 -6.01 -12.07
N PHE A 36 -5.15 -4.91 -11.38
CA PHE A 36 -5.84 -4.53 -10.17
C PHE A 36 -7.33 -4.55 -10.49
N ASP A 37 -7.98 -5.66 -10.14
CA ASP A 37 -9.37 -5.93 -10.50
C ASP A 37 -10.19 -4.74 -10.02
N ARG A 38 -11.11 -4.24 -10.84
CA ARG A 38 -12.07 -3.19 -10.45
C ARG A 38 -13.07 -3.71 -9.40
N GLY A 39 -12.63 -4.58 -8.49
CA GLY A 39 -13.30 -4.87 -7.25
C GLY A 39 -13.28 -3.64 -6.36
N ASN A 40 -14.34 -3.44 -5.58
CA ASN A 40 -14.31 -2.46 -4.51
C ASN A 40 -13.34 -2.99 -3.46
N LEU A 41 -12.23 -2.28 -3.27
CA LEU A 41 -11.29 -2.58 -2.21
C LEU A 41 -11.95 -2.43 -0.84
N THR A 42 -11.52 -3.27 0.09
CA THR A 42 -12.04 -3.35 1.44
C THR A 42 -10.91 -3.22 2.45
N LEU A 43 -11.25 -3.06 3.73
CA LEU A 43 -10.25 -3.00 4.81
C LEU A 43 -9.44 -4.29 4.93
N SER A 44 -10.00 -5.43 4.51
CA SER A 44 -9.31 -6.71 4.53
C SER A 44 -8.17 -6.79 3.51
N ASP A 45 -8.18 -5.94 2.48
CA ASP A 45 -7.12 -5.87 1.48
C ASP A 45 -5.90 -5.07 1.98
N LEU A 46 -6.01 -4.34 3.09
CA LEU A 46 -4.91 -3.56 3.65
C LEU A 46 -3.99 -4.46 4.50
N GLU A 47 -2.91 -4.98 3.92
CA GLU A 47 -2.01 -5.94 4.58
C GLU A 47 -1.38 -5.39 5.87
N TRP A 48 -1.21 -4.07 5.96
CA TRP A 48 -0.65 -3.39 7.13
C TRP A 48 -1.66 -3.11 8.24
N LEU A 49 -2.97 -3.24 7.98
CA LEU A 49 -3.99 -2.78 8.93
C LEU A 49 -3.91 -3.50 10.28
N ASP A 50 -3.65 -4.82 10.27
CA ASP A 50 -3.48 -5.60 11.51
C ASP A 50 -2.31 -5.11 12.37
N GLN A 51 -1.29 -4.49 11.76
CA GLN A 51 -0.11 -4.00 12.46
C GLN A 51 -0.38 -2.73 13.27
N ILE A 52 -1.40 -1.95 12.90
CA ILE A 52 -1.74 -0.69 13.59
C ILE A 52 -3.07 -0.75 14.36
N LEU A 53 -3.83 -1.84 14.21
CA LEU A 53 -5.07 -2.09 14.96
C LEU A 53 -4.76 -2.30 16.45
N LEU A 54 -5.28 -1.40 17.28
CA LEU A 54 -5.23 -1.50 18.73
C LEU A 54 -6.38 -2.37 19.26
N ASN A 55 -7.56 -2.25 18.65
CA ASN A 55 -8.75 -2.98 19.05
C ASN A 55 -9.63 -3.29 17.83
N LYS A 56 -9.78 -4.59 17.54
CA LYS A 56 -10.57 -5.08 16.39
C LYS A 56 -12.07 -4.89 16.56
N GLN A 57 -12.58 -4.84 17.79
CA GLN A 57 -14.03 -4.69 18.04
C GLN A 57 -14.50 -3.26 17.79
N THR A 58 -13.67 -2.30 18.17
CA THR A 58 -13.96 -0.86 18.03
C THR A 58 -13.31 -0.26 16.78
N MET A 59 -12.48 -1.02 16.06
CA MET A 59 -11.72 -0.56 14.89
C MET A 59 -10.81 0.63 15.20
N GLU A 60 -10.21 0.62 16.40
CA GLU A 60 -9.27 1.64 16.84
C GLU A 60 -7.87 1.34 16.29
N VAL A 61 -7.23 2.36 15.72
CA VAL A 61 -5.88 2.32 15.17
C VAL A 61 -5.00 3.41 15.77
N SER A 62 -3.70 3.14 15.85
CA SER A 62 -2.70 4.14 16.24
C SER A 62 -2.04 4.76 15.01
N ILE A 63 -2.19 6.08 14.83
CA ILE A 63 -1.62 6.80 13.68
C ILE A 63 -0.65 7.87 14.20
N PRO A 64 0.60 7.92 13.70
CA PRO A 64 1.54 8.98 14.03
C PRO A 64 1.11 10.29 13.36
N VAL A 65 0.85 11.33 14.17
CA VAL A 65 0.49 12.67 13.71
C VAL A 65 1.32 13.68 14.49
N ASN A 66 2.09 14.54 13.81
CA ASN A 66 2.97 15.54 14.43
C ASN A 66 3.87 14.94 15.55
N ASN A 67 4.59 13.87 15.22
CA ASN A 67 5.50 13.15 16.12
C ASN A 67 4.84 12.50 17.35
N THR A 68 3.52 12.43 17.38
CA THR A 68 2.76 11.81 18.49
C THR A 68 1.80 10.77 17.95
N ASN A 69 1.73 9.61 18.60
CA ASN A 69 0.74 8.60 18.24
C ASN A 69 -0.63 8.99 18.78
N GLN A 70 -1.62 9.08 17.90
CA GLN A 70 -2.99 9.39 18.24
C GLN A 70 -3.90 8.22 17.86
N ILE A 71 -4.98 8.04 18.63
CA ILE A 71 -5.94 6.97 18.42
C ILE A 71 -7.06 7.48 17.53
N PHE A 72 -7.33 6.77 16.45
CA PHE A 72 -8.42 7.03 15.53
C PHE A 72 -9.29 5.79 15.38
N THR A 73 -10.56 6.00 15.01
CA THR A 73 -11.51 4.92 14.72
C THR A 73 -11.75 4.83 13.23
N ILE A 74 -11.69 3.63 12.66
CA ILE A 74 -12.12 3.39 11.27
C ILE A 74 -13.65 3.20 11.28
N SER A 75 -14.37 4.12 10.64
CA SER A 75 -15.82 3.94 10.43
C SER A 75 -16.06 2.87 9.37
N THR A 76 -16.73 1.77 9.72
CA THR A 76 -17.01 0.64 8.81
C THR A 76 -18.27 0.83 7.98
N ASN A 77 -19.16 1.74 8.39
CA ASN A 77 -20.37 2.09 7.65
C ASN A 77 -20.63 3.60 7.72
N PRO A 78 -19.76 4.41 7.11
CA PRO A 78 -19.94 5.85 7.05
C PRO A 78 -21.07 6.21 6.08
N GLY A 79 -21.72 7.35 6.33
CA GLY A 79 -22.55 7.98 5.31
C GLY A 79 -21.72 8.46 4.12
N THR A 80 -22.39 8.98 3.09
CA THR A 80 -21.76 9.51 1.86
C THR A 80 -21.13 10.90 2.04
N SER A 81 -20.76 11.26 3.27
CA SER A 81 -20.27 12.60 3.59
C SER A 81 -18.81 12.75 3.20
N THR A 82 -18.52 13.73 2.35
CA THR A 82 -17.17 14.28 2.19
C THR A 82 -16.95 15.39 3.21
N TYR A 83 -15.74 15.49 3.76
CA TYR A 83 -15.39 16.48 4.76
C TYR A 83 -14.61 17.63 4.12
N GLN A 84 -13.52 18.07 4.76
CA GLN A 84 -12.65 19.13 4.27
C GLN A 84 -11.96 18.76 2.95
N ASN A 85 -11.56 19.77 2.19
CA ASN A 85 -10.56 19.59 1.12
C ASN A 85 -9.22 19.21 1.76
N CYS A 86 -8.44 18.39 1.06
CA CYS A 86 -7.10 18.07 1.54
C CYS A 86 -6.15 19.25 1.28
N THR A 87 -5.13 19.39 2.14
CA THR A 87 -4.18 20.50 2.08
C THR A 87 -3.11 20.29 1.01
N ASP A 88 -2.53 19.08 0.98
CA ASP A 88 -1.33 18.78 0.18
C ASP A 88 -1.62 17.97 -1.10
N LEU A 89 -2.83 17.43 -1.21
CA LEU A 89 -3.26 16.58 -2.31
C LEU A 89 -4.57 17.11 -2.92
N PRO A 90 -4.75 17.02 -4.26
CA PRO A 90 -6.02 17.38 -4.88
C PRO A 90 -7.08 16.35 -4.51
N GLY A 91 -8.12 16.75 -3.79
CA GLY A 91 -9.18 15.83 -3.41
C GLY A 91 -9.99 16.29 -2.21
N LYS A 92 -10.87 15.39 -1.76
CA LYS A 92 -11.66 15.58 -0.54
C LYS A 92 -11.35 14.50 0.48
N CYS A 93 -11.27 14.92 1.74
CA CYS A 93 -11.14 14.00 2.85
C CYS A 93 -12.46 13.22 3.02
N THR A 94 -12.38 11.90 2.98
CA THR A 94 -13.52 10.98 3.19
C THR A 94 -13.09 9.83 4.08
N HIS A 95 -14.04 9.08 4.64
CA HIS A 95 -13.71 7.90 5.44
C HIS A 95 -12.91 6.89 4.62
N LEU A 96 -11.93 6.22 5.24
CA LEU A 96 -11.06 5.25 4.57
C LEU A 96 -11.85 4.24 3.72
N VAL A 97 -12.90 3.63 4.29
CA VAL A 97 -13.72 2.62 3.59
C VAL A 97 -14.48 3.16 2.38
N SER A 98 -14.67 4.47 2.29
CA SER A 98 -15.36 5.12 1.16
C SER A 98 -14.43 5.37 -0.03
N CYS A 99 -13.11 5.28 0.16
CA CYS A 99 -12.12 5.50 -0.89
C CYS A 99 -10.78 4.82 -0.54
N ILE A 100 -10.75 3.49 -0.64
CA ILE A 100 -9.49 2.75 -0.51
C ILE A 100 -8.82 2.76 -1.88
N LEU A 101 -7.57 3.25 -1.94
CA LEU A 101 -6.79 3.33 -3.18
C LEU A 101 -5.83 2.14 -3.30
N PRO A 102 -5.47 1.73 -4.54
CA PRO A 102 -4.54 0.63 -4.78
C PRO A 102 -3.20 0.75 -4.07
N GLU A 103 -2.63 1.96 -4.05
CA GLU A 103 -1.37 2.25 -3.36
C GLU A 103 -1.41 1.97 -1.85
N PHE A 104 -2.60 1.93 -1.24
CA PHE A 104 -2.72 1.67 0.19
C PHE A 104 -2.51 0.20 0.52
N ILE A 105 -2.85 -0.75 -0.35
CA ILE A 105 -2.88 -2.19 -0.04
C ILE A 105 -1.59 -2.65 0.65
N LEU A 106 -0.44 -2.35 0.04
CA LEU A 106 0.85 -2.86 0.45
C LEU A 106 1.69 -1.86 1.26
N SER A 107 1.20 -0.63 1.47
CA SER A 107 2.03 0.44 1.99
C SER A 107 1.32 1.35 3.00
N LEU A 108 1.60 1.11 4.27
CA LEU A 108 1.25 2.03 5.35
C LEU A 108 1.81 3.44 5.12
N PRO A 109 3.08 3.64 4.69
CA PRO A 109 3.58 4.97 4.35
C PRO A 109 2.74 5.69 3.30
N GLU A 110 2.27 4.99 2.26
CA GLU A 110 1.39 5.59 1.25
C GLU A 110 0.07 6.04 1.86
N PHE A 111 -0.59 5.17 2.62
CA PHE A 111 -1.79 5.52 3.36
C PHE A 111 -1.57 6.77 4.24
N LEU A 112 -0.45 6.84 4.97
CA LEU A 112 -0.14 7.98 5.85
C LEU A 112 0.06 9.29 5.09
N ARG A 113 0.51 9.26 3.82
CA ARG A 113 0.59 10.47 2.98
C ARG A 113 -0.79 11.01 2.61
N TYR A 114 -1.78 10.12 2.48
CA TYR A 114 -3.15 10.46 2.15
C TYR A 114 -4.02 10.67 3.38
N PHE A 115 -3.55 10.28 4.56
CA PHE A 115 -4.29 10.38 5.80
C PHE A 115 -4.75 11.82 6.08
N CYS A 116 -6.03 11.95 6.40
CA CYS A 116 -6.61 13.19 6.87
C CYS A 116 -7.52 12.90 8.07
N PRO A 117 -7.34 13.61 9.21
CA PRO A 117 -8.19 13.39 10.37
C PRO A 117 -9.61 13.92 10.13
N ILE A 118 -10.61 13.11 10.44
CA ILE A 118 -12.03 13.50 10.37
C ILE A 118 -12.53 13.87 11.79
N PRO A 119 -13.40 14.90 11.94
CA PRO A 119 -13.96 15.27 13.24
C PRO A 119 -14.57 14.08 13.98
N GLY A 120 -14.29 13.96 15.27
CA GLY A 120 -14.65 12.78 16.07
C GLY A 120 -13.58 11.68 16.06
N ASN A 121 -12.34 12.00 15.67
CA ASN A 121 -11.21 11.08 15.60
C ASN A 121 -11.45 9.90 14.67
N PHE A 122 -12.09 10.13 13.52
CA PHE A 122 -12.24 9.11 12.50
C PHE A 122 -11.07 9.12 11.52
N VAL A 123 -10.73 7.94 11.02
CA VAL A 123 -9.73 7.76 9.96
C VAL A 123 -10.32 8.21 8.63
N GLY A 124 -9.73 9.26 8.06
CA GLY A 124 -9.99 9.70 6.70
C GLY A 124 -8.79 9.55 5.79
N VAL A 125 -9.07 9.53 4.49
CA VAL A 125 -8.09 9.59 3.41
C VAL A 125 -8.48 10.65 2.40
N CYS A 126 -7.47 11.28 1.80
CA CYS A 126 -7.66 12.20 0.72
C CYS A 126 -8.04 11.46 -0.56
N CYS A 127 -9.32 11.48 -0.92
CA CYS A 127 -9.77 10.85 -2.14
C CYS A 127 -9.63 11.82 -3.31
N PRO A 128 -8.86 11.48 -4.36
CA PRO A 128 -8.75 12.32 -5.55
C PRO A 128 -10.12 12.45 -6.23
N SER A 129 -10.44 13.65 -6.72
CA SER A 129 -11.60 13.84 -7.57
C SER A 129 -11.43 13.02 -8.86
N GLU A 130 -12.51 12.44 -9.40
CA GLU A 130 -12.54 11.52 -10.57
C GLU A 130 -11.87 12.03 -11.87
N ASN A 131 -11.29 13.24 -11.85
CA ASN A 131 -10.51 13.81 -12.94
C ASN A 131 -9.00 13.48 -12.87
N HIS A 132 -8.54 12.63 -11.95
CA HIS A 132 -7.14 12.18 -11.88
C HIS A 132 -6.94 10.76 -12.43
N HIS A 133 -7.71 10.35 -13.44
CA HIS A 133 -7.26 9.32 -14.38
C HIS A 133 -6.40 10.01 -15.46
N ILE A 134 -5.14 10.25 -15.13
CA ILE A 134 -4.17 10.70 -16.14
C ILE A 134 -3.61 9.45 -16.82
N TRP A 135 -3.87 9.40 -18.11
CA TRP A 135 -3.57 8.39 -19.13
C TRP A 135 -2.07 8.07 -19.26
#